data_AF-A0A2T2UJ91-F1
#
_entry.id   AF-A0A2T2UJ91-F1
#
_cell.length_a   1.000
_cell.length_b   1.000
_cell.length_c   1.000
_cell.angle_alpha   90.00
_cell.angle_beta   90.00
_cell.angle_gamma   90.00
#
_symmetry.space_group_name_H-M   'P 1'
#
loop_
_entity.id
_entity.type
_entity.pdbx_description
1 polymer ?
#
loop_
_entity_poly.entity_id
_entity_poly.type
_entity_poly.pdbx_seq_one_letter_code
_entity_poly.pdbx_strand_id
1 'polypeptide(L)'
;EETYTPVDYYSNIPEGIASAHVFVVDPMLATGGSATFAINHLKEEGGQDFTFACLVAAPEGVKKLREEHPNVPVVTAVLDRELDENAFIRPGLGDAGDRIFGTR
;
A
#
# COMPACT_ATOMS: atom_id res chain seq x y z
N GLU A 1 -13.12 3.10 -10.98
CA GLU A 1 -12.76 4.08 -9.95
C GLU A 1 -12.44 5.40 -10.64
N GLU A 2 -13.12 6.50 -10.29
CA GLU A 2 -12.96 7.77 -11.02
C GLU A 2 -11.87 8.67 -10.42
N THR A 3 -11.57 8.55 -9.12
CA THR A 3 -10.69 9.50 -8.41
C THR A 3 -9.37 8.90 -7.92
N TYR A 4 -9.25 7.57 -7.87
CA TYR A 4 -8.08 6.85 -7.31
C TYR A 4 -7.65 7.33 -5.90
N THR A 5 -8.56 7.96 -5.17
CA THR A 5 -8.34 8.46 -3.80
C THR A 5 -8.81 7.40 -2.81
N PRO A 6 -7.99 7.04 -1.80
CA PRO A 6 -8.40 6.11 -0.75
C PRO A 6 -9.59 6.67 0.05
N VAL A 7 -10.57 5.81 0.33
CA VAL A 7 -11.73 6.11 1.18
C VAL A 7 -11.66 5.18 2.38
N ASP A 8 -11.52 5.75 3.58
CA ASP A 8 -11.64 4.98 4.81
C ASP A 8 -13.11 4.64 5.07
N TYR A 9 -13.38 3.37 5.35
CA TYR A 9 -14.72 2.85 5.64
C TYR A 9 -14.78 2.10 6.97
N TYR A 10 -13.64 1.63 7.50
CA TYR A 10 -13.57 0.85 8.74
C TYR A 10 -12.12 0.76 9.24
N SER A 11 -11.93 1.04 10.53
CA SER A 11 -10.66 0.86 11.23
C SER A 11 -10.90 0.18 12.58
N ASN A 12 -10.09 -0.84 12.89
CA ASN A 12 -10.11 -1.53 14.17
C ASN A 12 -8.69 -1.94 14.56
N ILE A 13 -8.06 -1.08 15.35
CA ILE A 13 -6.63 -1.18 15.68
C ILE A 13 -6.51 -1.72 17.12
N PRO A 14 -5.72 -2.79 17.35
CA PRO A 14 -5.47 -3.29 18.70
C PRO A 14 -4.79 -2.26 19.60
N GLU A 15 -5.03 -2.37 20.90
CA GLU A 15 -4.25 -1.63 21.88
C GLU A 15 -2.74 -1.96 21.76
N GLY A 16 -1.88 -0.99 22.08
CA GLY A 16 -0.43 -1.19 22.10
C GLY A 16 0.28 -0.99 20.76
N ILE A 17 -0.36 -0.40 19.76
CA ILE A 17 0.28 -0.07 18.46
C ILE A 17 1.56 0.78 18.62
N ALA A 18 1.62 1.64 19.64
CA ALA A 18 2.77 2.51 19.89
C ALA A 18 4.09 1.76 20.21
N SER A 19 4.02 0.50 20.64
CA SER A 19 5.18 -0.36 20.91
C SER A 19 5.28 -1.55 19.94
N ALA A 20 4.41 -1.63 18.95
CA ALA A 20 4.36 -2.71 17.98
C ALA A 20 5.23 -2.40 16.74
N HIS A 21 5.78 -3.45 16.13
CA HIS A 21 6.25 -3.37 14.75
C HIS A 21 5.08 -3.70 13.81
N VAL A 22 4.65 -2.72 13.02
CA VAL A 22 3.43 -2.80 12.21
C VAL A 22 3.75 -3.20 10.79
N PHE A 23 3.22 -4.34 10.35
CA PHE A 23 3.26 -4.73 8.94
C PHE A 23 2.01 -4.23 8.23
N VAL A 24 2.17 -3.27 7.33
CA VAL A 24 1.11 -2.84 6.40
C VAL A 24 1.18 -3.73 5.17
N VAL A 25 0.12 -4.49 4.90
CA VAL A 25 0.08 -5.50 3.84
C VAL A 25 -0.96 -5.14 2.78
N ASP A 26 -0.54 -5.15 1.53
CA ASP A 26 -1.41 -4.95 0.36
C ASP A 26 -0.81 -5.74 -0.82
N PRO A 27 -1.56 -6.54 -1.58
CA PRO A 27 -1.02 -7.24 -2.74
C PRO A 27 -0.25 -6.35 -3.72
N MET A 28 -0.68 -5.09 -3.90
CA MET A 28 -0.15 -4.21 -4.96
C MET A 28 0.25 -2.84 -4.44
N LEU A 29 1.45 -2.39 -4.81
CA LEU A 29 1.90 -1.01 -4.62
C LEU A 29 1.92 -0.28 -5.96
N ALA A 30 0.75 0.19 -6.41
CA ALA A 30 0.59 0.89 -7.69
C ALA A 30 0.99 2.37 -7.58
N THR A 31 0.04 3.28 -7.36
CA THR A 31 0.30 4.73 -7.20
C THR A 31 0.88 5.09 -5.84
N GLY A 32 0.82 4.16 -4.87
CA GLY A 32 1.19 4.41 -3.47
C GLY A 32 0.14 5.16 -2.66
N GLY A 33 -0.99 5.59 -3.25
CA GLY A 33 -2.03 6.36 -2.55
C GLY A 33 -2.59 5.66 -1.32
N SER A 34 -3.07 4.43 -1.47
CA SER A 34 -3.65 3.64 -0.37
C SER A 34 -2.64 3.32 0.72
N ALA A 35 -1.41 2.95 0.33
CA ALA A 35 -0.34 2.64 1.27
C ALA A 35 0.03 3.85 2.14
N THR A 36 0.24 5.01 1.51
CA THR A 36 0.49 6.29 2.20
C THR A 36 -0.64 6.63 3.16
N PHE A 37 -1.89 6.55 2.69
CA PHE A 37 -3.06 6.87 3.52
C PHE A 37 -3.13 5.97 4.75
N ALA A 38 -2.96 4.65 4.58
CA ALA A 38 -2.98 3.70 5.67
C ALA A 38 -1.84 3.96 6.69
N ILE A 39 -0.62 4.25 6.22
CA ILE A 39 0.52 4.55 7.10
C ILE A 39 0.29 5.85 7.88
N ASN A 40 -0.27 6.89 7.25
CA ASN A 40 -0.62 8.14 7.94
C ASN A 40 -1.65 7.89 9.03
N HIS A 41 -2.74 7.19 8.71
CA HIS A 41 -3.77 6.82 9.68
C HIS A 41 -3.19 6.05 10.87
N LEU A 42 -2.36 5.03 10.63
CA LEU A 42 -1.74 4.25 11.70
C LEU A 42 -0.74 5.05 12.55
N LYS A 43 -0.09 6.09 11.98
CA LYS A 43 0.75 7.03 12.74
C LYS A 43 -0.09 7.96 13.62
N GLU A 44 -1.24 8.42 13.14
CA GLU A 44 -2.19 9.21 13.93
C GLU A 44 -2.71 8.41 15.14
N GLU A 45 -2.87 7.10 14.96
CA GLU A 45 -3.24 6.14 16.01
C GLU A 45 -2.07 5.76 16.93
N GLY A 46 -0.88 6.35 16.72
CA GLY A 46 0.28 6.25 17.60
C GLY A 46 1.34 5.24 17.17
N GLY A 47 1.17 4.54 16.03
CA GLY A 47 2.19 3.65 15.48
C GLY A 47 3.47 4.37 15.08
N GLN A 48 4.62 3.75 15.33
CA GLN A 48 5.93 4.39 15.13
C GLN A 48 6.90 3.57 14.28
N ASP A 49 6.74 2.25 14.24
CA ASP A 49 7.64 1.33 13.53
C ASP A 49 6.85 0.49 12.52
N PHE A 50 7.27 0.55 11.26
CA PHE A 50 6.47 0.05 10.14
C PHE A 50 7.34 -0.68 9.10
N THR A 51 6.76 -1.71 8.50
CA THR A 51 7.20 -2.28 7.22
C THR A 51 6.00 -2.37 6.28
N PHE A 52 6.16 -1.90 5.04
CA PHE A 52 5.16 -2.12 3.99
C PHE A 52 5.54 -3.36 3.18
N ALA A 53 4.61 -4.31 3.03
CA ALA A 53 4.84 -5.56 2.31
C ALA A 53 3.80 -5.78 1.21
N CYS A 54 4.27 -6.09 0.00
CA CYS A 54 3.42 -6.36 -1.16
C CYS A 54 3.97 -7.47 -2.06
N LEU A 55 3.15 -7.95 -2.99
CA LEU A 55 3.61 -8.93 -3.99
C LEU A 55 4.27 -8.24 -5.18
N VAL A 56 3.63 -7.19 -5.71
CA VAL A 56 4.10 -6.44 -6.88
C VAL A 56 4.06 -4.94 -6.59
N ALA A 57 5.12 -4.25 -6.97
CA ALA A 57 5.22 -2.80 -6.85
C ALA A 57 5.56 -2.14 -8.19
N ALA A 58 5.10 -0.90 -8.39
CA ALA A 58 5.56 -0.03 -9.46
C ALA A 58 6.56 1.02 -8.92
N PRO A 59 7.51 1.50 -9.74
CA PRO A 59 8.49 2.51 -9.32
C PRO A 59 7.86 3.79 -8.76
N GLU A 60 6.71 4.18 -9.31
CA GLU A 60 5.93 5.35 -8.92
C GLU A 60 5.42 5.24 -7.47
N GLY A 61 4.83 4.11 -7.11
CA GLY A 61 4.35 3.84 -5.75
C GLY A 61 5.49 3.74 -4.73
N VAL A 62 6.60 3.08 -5.10
CA VAL A 62 7.79 3.01 -4.24
C VAL A 62 8.39 4.39 -4.02
N LYS A 63 8.48 5.21 -5.08
CA LYS A 63 8.98 6.59 -4.98
C LYS A 63 8.11 7.41 -4.02
N LYS A 64 6.79 7.37 -4.18
CA LYS A 64 5.86 8.09 -3.31
C LYS A 64 6.02 7.69 -1.84
N LEU A 65 6.04 6.38 -1.54
CA LEU A 65 6.24 5.91 -0.18
C LEU A 65 7.59 6.35 0.40
N ARG A 66 8.67 6.33 -0.40
CA ARG A 66 9.99 6.79 0.06
C ARG A 66 10.04 8.29 0.33
N GLU A 67 9.32 9.09 -0.46
CA GLU A 67 9.26 10.55 -0.29
C GLU A 67 8.42 10.92 0.94
N GLU A 68 7.27 10.31 1.12
CA GLU A 68 6.35 10.64 2.21
C GLU A 68 6.67 9.92 3.53
N HIS A 69 7.22 8.71 3.45
CA HIS A 69 7.52 7.83 4.59
C HIS A 69 8.92 7.21 4.46
N PRO A 70 10.00 8.02 4.48
CA PRO A 70 11.38 7.57 4.21
C PRO A 70 11.90 6.49 5.16
N ASN A 71 11.31 6.36 6.35
CA ASN A 71 11.69 5.39 7.36
C ASN A 71 10.91 4.06 7.27
N VAL A 72 10.02 3.90 6.29
CA VAL A 72 9.21 2.67 6.12
C VAL A 72 9.85 1.81 5.02
N PRO A 73 10.46 0.67 5.35
CA PRO A 73 10.97 -0.25 4.35
C PRO A 73 9.81 -0.81 3.50
N VAL A 74 10.05 -0.92 2.20
CA VAL A 74 9.16 -1.61 1.26
C VAL A 74 9.77 -2.96 0.94
N VAL A 75 9.07 -4.03 1.31
CA VAL A 75 9.40 -5.42 0.95
C VAL A 75 8.45 -5.83 -0.16
N THR A 76 9.00 -6.21 -1.31
CA THR A 76 8.21 -6.67 -2.46
C THR A 76 8.84 -7.88 -3.13
N ALA A 77 8.02 -8.77 -3.70
CA ALA A 77 8.54 -9.91 -4.44
C ALA A 77 9.03 -9.51 -5.84
N VAL A 78 8.42 -8.48 -6.45
CA VAL A 78 8.84 -7.96 -7.75
C VAL A 78 8.59 -6.46 -7.86
N LEU A 79 9.56 -5.76 -8.43
CA LEU A 79 9.41 -4.38 -8.90
C LEU A 79 9.17 -4.42 -10.41
N ASP A 80 7.94 -4.13 -10.81
CA ASP A 80 7.52 -4.08 -12.21
C ASP A 80 7.92 -2.76 -12.87
N ARG A 81 7.63 -2.62 -14.17
CA ARG A 81 8.25 -1.56 -14.99
C ARG A 81 7.66 -0.18 -14.73
N GLU A 82 6.34 -0.08 -14.70
CA GLU A 82 5.62 1.19 -14.76
C GLU A 82 4.14 1.00 -14.43
N LEU A 83 3.44 2.12 -14.25
CA LEU A 83 2.00 2.20 -14.36
C LEU A 83 1.56 2.53 -15.79
N ASP A 84 0.41 1.99 -16.22
CA ASP A 84 -0.26 2.45 -17.43
C ASP A 84 -1.15 3.70 -17.17
N GLU A 85 -1.83 4.17 -18.22
CA GLU A 85 -2.72 5.35 -18.18
C GLU A 85 -3.91 5.20 -17.21
N ASN A 86 -4.25 3.97 -16.82
CA ASN A 86 -5.31 3.66 -15.87
C ASN A 86 -4.75 3.28 -14.49
N ALA A 87 -3.48 3.60 -14.23
CA ALA A 87 -2.77 3.30 -12.99
C ALA A 87 -2.62 1.81 -12.66
N PHE A 88 -2.73 0.92 -13.65
CA PHE A 88 -2.41 -0.50 -13.45
C PHE A 88 -0.92 -0.75 -13.62
N ILE A 89 -0.37 -1.61 -12.76
CA ILE A 89 1.03 -2.03 -12.83
C ILE A 89 1.25 -2.87 -14.09
N ARG A 90 2.38 -2.67 -14.78
CA ARG A 90 2.77 -3.40 -16.00
C ARG A 90 4.09 -4.16 -15.83
N PRO A 91 4.13 -5.49 -16.13
CA PRO A 91 3.02 -6.34 -16.58
C PRO A 91 1.89 -6.55 -15.55
N GLY A 92 2.21 -6.47 -14.26
CA GLY A 92 1.26 -6.54 -13.15
C GLY A 92 0.50 -7.85 -13.05
N LEU A 93 -0.56 -7.82 -12.24
CA LEU A 93 -1.41 -8.98 -11.94
C LEU A 93 -2.88 -8.75 -12.33
N GLY A 94 -3.19 -7.60 -12.93
CA GLY A 94 -4.56 -7.09 -13.08
C GLY A 94 -5.13 -6.63 -11.74
N ASP A 95 -6.44 -6.77 -11.58
CA ASP A 95 -7.11 -6.48 -10.30
C ASP A 95 -6.89 -7.64 -9.32
N ALA A 96 -5.96 -7.47 -8.38
CA ALA A 96 -5.65 -8.51 -7.41
C ALA A 96 -6.82 -8.79 -6.46
N GLY A 97 -7.60 -7.78 -6.08
CA GLY A 97 -8.75 -7.93 -5.18
C GLY A 97 -9.81 -8.82 -5.82
N ASP A 98 -10.22 -8.49 -7.04
CA ASP A 98 -11.23 -9.26 -7.76
C ASP A 98 -10.80 -10.71 -7.99
N ARG A 99 -9.51 -10.93 -8.26
CA ARG A 99 -8.94 -12.28 -8.46
C ARG A 99 -8.86 -13.10 -7.18
N ILE A 100 -8.59 -12.47 -6.04
CA ILE A 100 -8.52 -13.16 -4.74
C ILE A 100 -9.91 -13.59 -4.28
N PHE A 101 -10.92 -12.72 -4.45
CA PHE A 101 -12.27 -12.95 -3.93
C PHE A 101 -13.24 -13.54 -4.96
N GLY A 102 -12.85 -13.65 -6.23
CA GLY A 102 -13.67 -14.26 -7.28
C GLY A 102 -14.90 -13.41 -7.64
N THR A 103 -14.75 -12.09 -7.58
CA THR A 103 -15.81 -11.11 -7.87
C THR A 103 -15.83 -10.66 -9.34
N ARG A 104 -15.05 -11.35 -10.19
CA ARG A 104 -15.09 -11.30 -11.65
C ARG A 104 -15.07 -12.71 -12.25
#